data_AF-A0A948RFF6-F1
#
_entry.id   AF-A0A948RFF6-F1
#
_cell.length_a   1.000
_cell.length_b   1.000
_cell.length_c   1.000
_cell.angle_alpha   90.00
_cell.angle_beta   90.00
_cell.angle_gamma   90.00
#
_symmetry.space_group_name_H-M   'P 1'
#
loop_
_entity.id
_entity.type
_entity.pdbx_description
1 polymer ?
#
loop_
_entity_poly.entity_id
_entity_poly.type
_entity_poly.pdbx_seq_one_letter_code
_entity_poly.pdbx_strand_id
1 'polypeptide(L)'
;MVSQKLITVEGIKEQAKKLGADLVGVCSARALNENPPDPKNPQVPDRIWQNCRSIIVLAKRIPWGMFMTEGRPIKQSTPQQVMGRLE
;
A
#
# COMPACT_ATOMS: atom_id res chain seq x y z
N MET A 1 -7.80 -27.02 -8.35
CA MET A 1 -7.13 -26.42 -7.16
C MET A 1 -6.05 -25.49 -7.67
N VAL A 2 -6.14 -24.19 -7.41
CA VAL A 2 -5.04 -23.26 -7.69
C VAL A 2 -3.94 -23.58 -6.68
N SER A 3 -2.79 -24.03 -7.16
CA SER A 3 -1.59 -24.17 -6.33
C SER A 3 -1.25 -22.78 -5.82
N GLN A 4 -1.56 -22.48 -4.56
CA GLN A 4 -1.15 -21.23 -3.95
C GLN A 4 0.36 -21.28 -3.79
N LYS A 5 1.07 -20.63 -4.73
CA LYS A 5 2.50 -20.39 -4.61
C LYS A 5 2.73 -19.66 -3.28
N LEU A 6 3.55 -20.25 -2.41
CA LEU A 6 4.01 -19.60 -1.19
C LEU A 6 4.69 -18.28 -1.57
N ILE A 7 4.09 -17.17 -1.18
CA ILE A 7 4.64 -15.85 -1.41
C ILE A 7 5.43 -15.41 -0.17
N THR A 8 6.70 -15.07 -0.34
CA THR A 8 7.57 -14.59 0.74
C THR A 8 7.46 -13.08 0.90
N VAL A 9 7.87 -12.56 2.06
CA VAL A 9 7.91 -11.11 2.30
C VAL A 9 8.84 -10.41 1.30
N GLU A 10 9.97 -11.05 0.99
CA GLU A 10 10.94 -10.57 0.00
C GLU A 10 10.31 -10.53 -1.39
N GLY A 11 9.62 -11.60 -1.80
CA GLY A 11 8.92 -11.67 -3.08
C GLY A 11 7.83 -10.61 -3.20
N ILE A 12 7.07 -10.35 -2.14
CA ILE A 12 6.09 -9.24 -2.09
C ILE A 12 6.79 -7.90 -2.31
N LYS A 13 7.88 -7.64 -1.57
CA LYS A 13 8.59 -6.37 -1.64
C LYS A 13 9.22 -6.13 -3.00
N GLU A 14 9.81 -7.17 -3.60
CA GLU A 14 10.35 -7.12 -4.96
C GLU A 14 9.25 -6.83 -5.99
N GLN A 15 8.14 -7.56 -5.92
CA GLN A 15 7.02 -7.38 -6.84
C GLN A 15 6.41 -5.98 -6.70
N ALA A 16 6.18 -5.50 -5.48
CA ALA A 16 5.65 -4.16 -5.24
C ALA A 16 6.52 -3.07 -5.86
N LYS A 17 7.86 -3.19 -5.74
CA LYS A 17 8.81 -2.26 -6.35
C LYS A 17 8.77 -2.34 -7.89
N LYS A 18 8.70 -3.55 -8.47
CA LYS A 18 8.53 -3.74 -9.93
C LYS A 18 7.26 -3.08 -10.45
N LEU A 19 6.18 -3.16 -9.67
CA LEU A 19 4.90 -2.50 -9.95
C LEU A 19 4.94 -0.98 -9.77
N GLY A 20 6.05 -0.41 -9.29
CA GLY A 20 6.26 1.03 -9.21
C GLY A 20 6.04 1.64 -7.83
N ALA A 21 5.93 0.85 -6.76
CA ALA A 21 6.02 1.38 -5.41
C ALA A 21 7.44 1.89 -5.13
N ASP A 22 7.56 3.06 -4.51
CA ASP A 22 8.86 3.61 -4.12
C ASP A 22 9.32 3.07 -2.76
N LEU A 23 8.36 2.75 -1.89
CA LEU A 23 8.57 2.05 -0.62
C LEU A 23 7.48 1.00 -0.41
N VAL A 24 7.86 -0.06 0.29
CA VAL A 24 6.97 -1.16 0.65
C VAL A 24 7.31 -1.71 2.03
N GLY A 25 6.30 -1.85 2.87
CA GLY A 25 6.37 -2.47 4.19
C GLY A 25 5.40 -3.63 4.28
N VAL A 26 5.73 -4.62 5.13
CA VAL A 26 4.82 -5.71 5.49
C VAL A 26 4.80 -5.81 7.00
N CYS A 27 3.61 -5.83 7.60
CA CYS A 27 3.42 -5.99 9.04
C CYS A 27 2.20 -6.89 9.33
N SER A 28 2.02 -7.29 10.59
CA SER A 28 0.79 -7.97 11.01
C SER A 28 -0.35 -6.97 11.13
N ALA A 29 -1.59 -7.43 10.92
CA ALA A 29 -2.78 -6.62 11.17
C ALA A 29 -2.83 -6.12 12.62
N ARG A 30 -2.44 -6.99 13.57
CA ARG A 30 -2.30 -6.64 14.98
C ARG A 30 -1.41 -5.41 15.20
N ALA A 31 -0.22 -5.37 14.60
CA ALA A 31 0.71 -4.26 14.78
C ALA A 31 0.11 -2.93 14.31
N LEU A 32 -0.65 -2.93 13.20
CA LEU A 32 -1.30 -1.72 12.69
C LEU A 32 -2.56 -1.34 13.48
N ASN A 33 -3.31 -2.32 13.99
CA ASN A 33 -4.44 -2.07 14.90
C ASN A 33 -3.96 -1.39 16.20
N GLU A 34 -2.83 -1.84 16.76
CA GLU A 34 -2.23 -1.29 17.98
C GLU A 34 -1.56 0.07 17.75
N ASN A 35 -1.05 0.32 16.53
CA ASN A 35 -0.31 1.54 16.17
C ASN A 35 -0.86 2.19 14.90
N PRO A 36 -2.10 2.71 14.90
CA PRO A 36 -2.69 3.31 13.72
C PRO A 36 -1.91 4.58 13.31
N PRO A 37 -1.69 4.84 12.00
CA PRO A 37 -0.83 5.94 11.54
C PRO A 37 -1.36 7.35 11.86
N ASP A 38 -2.69 7.53 11.85
CA ASP A 38 -3.35 8.79 12.19
C ASP A 38 -4.21 8.57 13.45
N PRO A 39 -3.83 9.13 14.61
CA PRO A 39 -4.62 9.01 15.83
C PRO A 39 -6.01 9.66 15.74
N LYS A 40 -6.20 10.66 14.88
CA LYS A 40 -7.50 11.35 14.70
C LYS A 40 -8.44 10.53 13.81
N ASN A 41 -7.89 9.83 12.81
CA ASN A 41 -8.62 8.98 11.89
C ASN A 41 -7.95 7.60 11.79
N PRO A 42 -8.05 6.76 12.84
CA PRO A 42 -7.26 5.54 12.92
C PRO A 42 -7.68 4.52 11.86
N GLN A 43 -6.71 4.14 11.03
CA GLN A 43 -6.85 3.13 9.99
C GLN A 43 -6.61 1.74 10.60
N VAL A 44 -7.68 1.16 11.14
CA VAL A 44 -7.65 -0.12 11.87
C VAL A 44 -8.14 -1.25 10.95
N PRO A 45 -7.27 -2.17 10.50
CA PRO A 45 -7.64 -3.33 9.70
C PRO A 45 -8.91 -4.06 10.15
N ASP A 46 -9.10 -4.29 11.45
CA ASP A 46 -10.23 -5.07 11.97
C ASP A 46 -11.59 -4.41 11.71
N ARG A 47 -11.62 -3.08 11.51
CA ARG A 47 -12.84 -2.35 11.14
C ARG A 47 -13.23 -2.55 9.68
N ILE A 48 -12.28 -2.96 8.84
CA ILE A 48 -12.46 -3.15 7.40
C ILE A 48 -12.68 -4.64 7.11
N TRP A 49 -11.81 -5.49 7.66
CA TRP A 49 -11.84 -6.93 7.46
C TRP A 49 -11.31 -7.67 8.68
N GLN A 50 -12.22 -8.24 9.48
CA GLN A 50 -11.90 -8.90 10.76
C GLN A 50 -10.94 -10.09 10.65
N ASN A 51 -10.85 -10.73 9.47
CA ASN A 51 -9.95 -11.87 9.25
C ASN A 51 -8.60 -11.46 8.64
N CYS A 52 -8.30 -10.15 8.60
CA CYS A 52 -7.03 -9.65 8.10
C CYS A 52 -5.89 -10.09 9.03
N ARG A 53 -4.86 -10.75 8.48
CA ARG A 53 -3.70 -11.24 9.25
C ARG A 53 -2.45 -10.41 9.01
N SER A 54 -2.28 -9.93 7.79
CA SER A 54 -1.11 -9.21 7.33
C SER A 54 -1.52 -8.02 6.48
N ILE A 55 -0.69 -6.99 6.54
CA ILE A 55 -0.86 -5.74 5.79
C ILE A 55 0.37 -5.52 4.94
N ILE A 56 0.14 -5.12 3.68
CA ILE A 56 1.17 -4.62 2.79
C ILE A 56 0.94 -3.11 2.67
N VAL A 57 1.92 -2.32 3.11
CA VAL A 57 1.89 -0.86 2.99
C VAL A 57 2.69 -0.48 1.75
N LEU A 58 2.06 0.28 0.85
CA LEU A 58 2.68 0.80 -0.37
C LEU A 58 2.81 2.32 -0.25
N ALA A 59 3.95 2.88 -0.65
CA ALA A 59 4.11 4.32 -0.77
C ALA A 59 4.67 4.72 -2.13
N LYS A 60 4.23 5.89 -2.59
CA LYS A 60 4.72 6.54 -3.81
C LYS A 60 5.19 7.95 -3.47
N ARG A 61 6.39 8.31 -3.92
CA ARG A 61 6.88 9.70 -3.88
C ARG A 61 6.13 10.50 -4.93
N ILE A 62 5.45 11.54 -4.48
CA ILE A 62 4.77 12.48 -5.37
C ILE A 62 5.64 13.72 -5.50
N PRO A 63 5.98 14.16 -6.72
CA PRO A 63 6.77 15.37 -6.91
C PRO A 63 6.00 16.59 -6.40
N TRP A 64 6.58 17.30 -5.43
CA TRP A 64 5.95 18.48 -4.83
C TRP A 64 5.58 19.56 -5.86
N GLY A 65 6.44 19.75 -6.87
CA GLY A 65 6.23 20.73 -7.93
C GLY A 65 4.92 20.54 -8.70
N MET A 66 4.37 19.32 -8.76
CA MET A 66 3.08 19.05 -9.39
C MET A 66 1.91 19.75 -8.69
N PHE A 67 2.01 20.01 -7.38
CA PHE A 67 1.00 20.77 -6.64
C PHE A 67 1.16 22.28 -6.81
N MET A 68 2.29 22.72 -7.37
CA MET A 68 2.63 24.14 -7.58
C MET A 68 2.37 24.59 -9.03
N THR A 69 2.10 23.68 -9.96
CA THR A 69 1.80 24.01 -11.35
C THR A 69 0.39 24.57 -11.51
N GLU A 70 0.23 25.56 -12.38
CA GLU A 70 -1.09 26.05 -12.79
C GLU A 70 -1.90 24.95 -13.49
N GLY A 71 -3.20 24.90 -13.22
CA GLY A 71 -4.12 23.92 -13.79
C GLY A 71 -4.68 22.92 -12.77
N ARG A 72 -5.38 21.90 -13.25
CA ARG A 72 -5.95 20.84 -12.41
C ARG A 72 -4.98 19.65 -12.36
N PRO A 73 -4.23 19.44 -11.27
CA PRO A 73 -3.37 18.28 -11.16
C PRO A 73 -4.20 17.00 -11.23
N ILE A 74 -3.68 15.99 -11.94
CA ILE A 74 -4.33 14.67 -12.05
C ILE A 74 -4.40 14.05 -10.65
N LYS A 75 -5.56 13.48 -10.28
CA LYS A 75 -5.71 12.74 -9.02
C LYS A 75 -4.72 11.57 -9.01
N GLN A 76 -3.66 11.69 -8.23
CA GLN A 76 -2.72 10.61 -7.99
C GLN A 76 -3.29 9.69 -6.92
N SER A 77 -3.26 8.40 -7.19
CA SER A 77 -3.75 7.40 -6.26
C SER A 77 -2.79 6.22 -6.28
N THR A 78 -2.15 5.97 -5.14
CA THR A 78 -1.13 4.92 -5.00
C THR A 78 -1.65 3.55 -5.44
N PRO A 79 -2.88 3.12 -5.10
CA PRO A 79 -3.44 1.89 -5.64
C PRO A 79 -3.43 1.85 -7.18
N GLN A 80 -3.87 2.91 -7.86
CA GLN A 80 -3.89 2.97 -9.32
C GLN A 80 -2.47 2.97 -9.91
N GLN A 81 -1.54 3.73 -9.31
CA GLN A 81 -0.18 3.85 -9.81
C GLN A 81 0.65 2.58 -9.66
N VAL A 82 0.36 1.76 -8.63
CA VAL A 82 1.08 0.53 -8.32
C VAL A 82 0.28 -0.70 -8.78
N MET A 83 -0.92 -0.88 -8.23
CA MET A 83 -1.74 -2.07 -8.48
C MET A 83 -2.35 -2.10 -9.88
N GLY A 84 -2.50 -0.95 -10.55
CA GLY A 84 -2.98 -0.90 -11.93
C GLY A 84 -2.02 -1.53 -12.96
N ARG A 85 -0.84 -1.97 -12.53
CA ARG A 85 0.15 -2.67 -13.36
C ARG A 85 0.22 -4.18 -13.06
N LEU A 86 -0.68 -4.66 -12.20
CA LEU A 86 -0.81 -6.08 -11.89
C LEU A 86 -1.67 -6.73 -12.97
N GLU A 87 -1.06 -7.57 -13.81
CA GLU A 87 -1.74 -8.41 -14.81
C GLU A 87 -2.41 -9.64 -14.17
#